data_AF-A0A352SHF9-F1
#
_entry.id   AF-A0A352SHF9-F1
#
_cell.length_a   1.000
_cell.length_b   1.000
_cell.length_c   1.000
_cell.angle_alpha   90.00
_cell.angle_beta   90.00
_cell.angle_gamma   90.00
#
_symmetry.space_group_name_H-M   'P 1'
#
loop_
_entity.id
_entity.type
_entity.pdbx_description
1 polymer ?
#
loop_
_entity_poly.entity_id
_entity_poly.type
_entity_poly.pdbx_seq_one_letter_code
_entity_poly.pdbx_strand_id
1 'polypeptide(L)'
;VEILKLSDAFENQEVEPCLELFVKVLNINDGMNENVLNGCKTLKDYVILISKIRENYNEIGDLAKAIHKAVDYCIDADHLRSFLIRNRAEVEPMLLSEGTVEEYVDSMNEVKEQEIERLKKVVQEKDEELSKVTQEKDEELTRITQEKDSEIARLKALLAAKENN
;
A
#
# COMPACT_ATOMS: atom_id res chain seq x y z
N VAL A 1 9.03 -22.06 11.12
CA VAL A 1 9.76 -21.92 9.84
C VAL A 1 8.70 -21.73 8.78
N GLU A 2 8.81 -20.65 8.03
CA GLU A 2 7.87 -20.30 6.96
C GLU A 2 8.56 -20.51 5.62
N ILE A 3 7.83 -21.03 4.63
CA ILE A 3 8.30 -21.20 3.26
C ILE A 3 7.43 -20.32 2.38
N LEU A 4 8.04 -19.35 1.72
CA LEU A 4 7.39 -18.51 0.72
C LEU A 4 7.63 -19.09 -0.67
N LYS A 5 6.63 -19.04 -1.54
CA LYS A 5 6.77 -19.38 -2.95
C LYS A 5 6.80 -18.10 -3.76
N LEU A 6 7.60 -18.07 -4.82
CA LEU A 6 7.66 -16.91 -5.70
C LEU A 6 6.34 -16.77 -6.48
N SER A 7 5.69 -17.87 -6.85
CA SER A 7 4.36 -17.85 -7.49
C SER A 7 3.31 -17.08 -6.70
N ASP A 8 3.36 -17.09 -5.37
CA ASP A 8 2.38 -16.40 -4.53
C ASP A 8 2.43 -14.87 -4.74
N ALA A 9 3.52 -14.34 -5.31
CA ALA A 9 3.66 -12.93 -5.67
C ALA A 9 3.25 -12.60 -7.11
N PHE A 10 2.87 -13.59 -7.94
CA PHE A 10 2.47 -13.34 -9.33
C PHE A 10 1.03 -12.83 -9.41
N GLU A 11 0.76 -11.91 -10.34
CA GLU A 11 -0.59 -11.41 -10.58
C GLU A 11 -1.50 -12.49 -11.17
N ASN A 12 -0.96 -13.32 -12.08
CA ASN A 12 -1.68 -14.43 -12.69
C ASN A 12 -1.41 -15.74 -11.94
N GLN A 13 -2.41 -16.20 -11.19
CA GLN A 13 -2.37 -17.44 -10.41
C GLN A 13 -2.87 -18.67 -11.19
N GLU A 14 -3.34 -18.49 -12.43
CA GLU A 14 -3.94 -19.57 -13.23
C GLU A 14 -2.92 -20.32 -14.10
N VAL A 15 -1.72 -19.77 -14.25
CA VAL A 15 -0.64 -20.38 -15.05
C VAL A 15 0.33 -21.13 -14.14
N GLU A 16 0.50 -22.42 -14.41
CA GLU A 16 1.51 -23.20 -13.71
C GLU A 16 2.92 -22.75 -14.14
N PRO A 17 3.79 -22.35 -13.19
CA PRO A 17 5.12 -21.89 -13.53
C PRO A 17 6.01 -23.06 -13.95
N CYS A 18 6.88 -22.84 -14.94
CA CYS A 18 7.86 -23.83 -15.37
C CYS A 18 9.03 -24.01 -14.39
N LEU A 19 9.19 -23.09 -13.43
CA LEU A 19 10.17 -23.10 -12.35
C LEU A 19 9.57 -22.42 -11.12
N GLU A 20 9.71 -23.06 -9.95
CA GLU A 20 9.27 -22.48 -8.67
C GLU A 20 10.47 -22.21 -7.75
N LEU A 21 10.48 -21.05 -7.11
CA LEU A 21 11.48 -20.67 -6.10
C LEU A 21 10.84 -20.72 -4.71
N PHE A 22 11.43 -21.52 -3.84
CA PHE A 22 11.05 -21.58 -2.42
C PHE A 22 12.06 -20.82 -1.57
N VAL A 23 11.57 -19.86 -0.79
CA VAL A 23 12.38 -19.11 0.17
C VAL A 23 12.03 -19.57 1.58
N LYS A 24 13.04 -20.04 2.33
CA LYS A 24 12.87 -20.39 3.74
C LYS A 24 13.12 -19.16 4.61
N VAL A 25 12.07 -18.69 5.27
CA VAL A 25 12.13 -17.56 6.21
C VAL A 25 12.36 -18.07 7.62
N LEU A 26 13.36 -17.49 8.29
CA LEU A 26 13.78 -17.86 9.64
C LEU A 26 13.55 -16.67 10.58
N ASN A 27 12.83 -16.93 11.67
CA ASN A 27 12.67 -15.97 12.76
C ASN A 27 13.95 -15.96 13.62
N ILE A 28 14.65 -14.84 13.64
CA ILE A 28 15.90 -14.67 14.40
C ILE A 28 15.70 -13.94 15.73
N ASN A 29 14.46 -13.74 16.19
CA ASN A 29 14.22 -13.20 17.53
C ASN A 29 14.88 -14.08 18.59
N ASP A 30 15.17 -13.50 19.76
CA ASP A 30 15.82 -14.25 20.83
C ASP A 30 15.03 -15.50 21.22
N GLY A 31 15.75 -16.60 21.46
CA GLY A 31 15.19 -17.94 21.65
C GLY A 31 14.66 -18.64 20.39
N MET A 32 14.74 -18.02 19.20
CA MET A 32 14.28 -18.59 17.93
C MET A 32 15.44 -18.96 17.00
N ASN A 33 15.32 -20.08 16.29
CA ASN A 33 16.34 -20.60 15.35
C ASN A 33 17.77 -20.59 15.93
N GLU A 34 17.92 -21.03 17.19
CA GLU A 34 19.17 -20.93 17.96
C GLU A 34 20.38 -21.53 17.26
N ASN A 35 20.21 -22.59 16.45
CA ASN A 35 21.31 -23.17 15.67
C ASN A 35 21.95 -22.15 14.72
N VAL A 36 21.15 -21.25 14.11
CA VAL A 36 21.64 -20.17 13.25
C VAL A 36 22.35 -19.10 14.07
N LEU A 37 21.74 -18.69 15.20
CA LEU A 37 22.32 -17.68 16.08
C LEU A 37 23.64 -18.15 16.71
N ASN A 38 23.70 -19.40 17.16
CA ASN A 38 24.90 -20.00 17.73
C ASN A 38 26.01 -20.19 16.68
N GLY A 39 25.65 -20.25 15.40
CA GLY A 39 26.61 -20.30 14.28
C GLY A 39 27.24 -18.94 13.93
N CYS A 40 26.70 -17.81 14.42
CA CYS A 40 27.17 -16.47 14.07
C CYS A 40 27.10 -15.51 15.27
N LYS A 41 28.25 -15.25 15.91
CA LYS A 41 28.34 -14.35 17.08
C LYS A 41 27.77 -12.96 16.80
N THR A 42 28.14 -12.35 15.68
CA THR A 42 27.69 -11.00 15.31
C THR A 42 26.16 -10.92 15.20
N LEU A 43 25.54 -11.93 14.58
CA LEU A 43 24.08 -12.00 14.46
C LEU A 43 23.43 -12.19 15.84
N LYS A 44 23.97 -13.09 16.66
CA LYS A 44 23.48 -13.32 18.02
C LYS A 44 23.58 -12.06 18.89
N ASP A 45 24.72 -11.37 18.86
CA ASP A 45 24.92 -10.13 19.61
C ASP A 45 23.97 -9.01 19.13
N TYR A 46 23.71 -8.92 17.82
CA TYR A 46 22.72 -8.00 17.28
C TYR A 46 21.30 -8.31 17.79
N VAL A 47 20.90 -9.59 17.78
CA VAL A 47 19.60 -10.01 18.31
C VAL A 47 19.48 -9.65 19.79
N ILE A 48 20.55 -9.83 20.59
CA ILE A 48 20.59 -9.41 21.99
C ILE A 48 20.39 -7.89 22.13
N LEU A 49 21.06 -7.08 21.32
CA LEU A 49 20.87 -5.63 21.32
C LEU A 49 19.41 -5.26 21.08
N ILE A 50 18.78 -5.81 20.04
CA ILE A 50 17.38 -5.53 19.73
C ILE A 50 16.44 -6.00 20.84
N SER A 51 16.67 -7.18 21.43
CA SER A 51 15.89 -7.66 22.57
C SER A 51 16.00 -6.72 23.76
N LYS A 52 17.20 -6.21 24.07
CA LYS A 52 17.41 -5.26 25.17
C LYS A 52 16.75 -3.91 24.92
N ILE A 53 16.74 -3.44 23.67
CA ILE A 53 15.99 -2.22 23.30
C ILE A 53 14.50 -2.41 23.59
N ARG A 54 13.91 -3.53 23.15
CA ARG A 54 12.49 -3.84 23.37
C ARG A 54 12.15 -3.96 24.86
N GLU A 55 12.97 -4.69 25.63
CA GLU A 55 12.81 -4.82 27.08
C GLU A 55 12.84 -3.46 27.78
N ASN A 56 13.85 -2.65 27.49
CA ASN A 56 14.00 -1.32 28.09
C ASN A 56 12.88 -0.37 27.66
N TYR A 57 12.40 -0.46 26.42
CA TYR A 57 11.31 0.37 25.94
C TYR A 57 9.99 0.03 26.64
N ASN A 58 9.70 -1.26 26.84
CA ASN A 58 8.53 -1.71 27.59
C ASN A 58 8.57 -1.27 29.06
N GLU A 59 9.76 -1.13 29.63
CA GLU A 59 9.95 -0.64 31.01
C GLU A 59 9.87 0.90 31.12
N ILE A 60 10.48 1.62 30.19
CA ILE A 60 10.73 3.08 30.29
C ILE A 60 9.70 3.91 29.49
N GLY A 61 9.22 3.39 28.36
CA GLY A 61 8.34 4.10 27.41
C GLY A 61 9.04 5.17 26.56
N ASP A 62 10.36 5.30 26.67
CA ASP A 62 11.17 6.30 25.95
C ASP A 62 12.21 5.58 25.09
N LEU A 63 12.03 5.65 23.76
CA LEU A 63 12.85 4.88 22.81
C LEU A 63 14.32 5.31 22.84
N ALA A 64 14.60 6.61 22.91
CA ALA A 64 15.96 7.11 22.95
C ALA A 64 16.70 6.60 24.21
N LYS A 65 16.04 6.64 25.38
CA LYS A 65 16.61 6.08 26.62
C LYS A 65 16.74 4.57 26.56
N ALA A 66 15.78 3.87 25.95
CA ALA A 66 15.82 2.43 25.81
C ALA A 66 17.00 1.96 24.93
N ILE A 67 17.23 2.66 23.81
CA ILE A 67 18.38 2.45 22.93
C ILE A 67 19.68 2.70 23.69
N HIS A 68 19.79 3.85 24.35
CA HIS A 68 21.01 4.21 25.08
C HIS A 68 21.37 3.17 26.16
N LYS A 69 20.39 2.76 26.98
CA LYS A 69 20.55 1.74 28.03
C LYS A 69 20.90 0.36 27.45
N ALA A 70 20.35 0.00 26.29
CA ALA A 70 20.67 -1.26 25.62
C ALA A 70 22.08 -1.28 25.03
N VAL A 71 22.54 -0.16 24.47
CA VAL A 71 23.90 0.00 23.96
C VAL A 71 24.92 -0.12 25.09
N ASP A 72 24.69 0.55 26.24
CA ASP A 72 25.54 0.41 27.43
C ASP A 72 25.65 -1.05 27.88
N TYR A 73 24.51 -1.71 28.04
CA TYR A 73 24.46 -3.13 28.40
C TYR A 73 25.28 -4.01 27.44
N CYS A 74 25.13 -3.80 26.12
CA CYS A 74 25.82 -4.60 25.12
C CYS A 74 27.35 -4.37 25.15
N ILE A 75 27.78 -3.12 25.37
CA ILE A 75 29.21 -2.80 25.53
C ILE A 75 29.79 -3.49 26.77
N ASP A 76 29.06 -3.45 27.89
CA ASP A 76 29.51 -4.03 29.16
C ASP A 76 29.52 -5.56 29.15
N ALA A 77 28.56 -6.18 28.47
CA ALA A 77 28.42 -7.64 28.34
C ALA A 77 29.20 -8.26 27.16
N ASP A 78 30.02 -7.47 26.45
CA ASP A 78 30.81 -7.89 25.28
C ASP A 78 30.01 -8.36 24.05
N HIS A 79 28.83 -7.75 23.85
CA HIS A 79 27.98 -7.92 22.66
C HIS A 79 28.19 -6.75 21.68
N LEU A 80 28.70 -7.03 20.47
CA LEU A 80 29.09 -6.00 19.50
C LEU A 80 30.03 -4.91 20.06
N ARG A 81 30.72 -5.15 21.18
CA ARG A 81 31.41 -4.13 21.99
C ARG A 81 32.29 -3.20 21.19
N SER A 82 33.26 -3.73 20.45
CA SER A 82 34.19 -2.90 19.65
C SER A 82 33.49 -2.09 18.57
N PHE A 83 32.41 -2.64 17.99
CA PHE A 83 31.60 -1.95 16.98
C PHE A 83 30.82 -0.80 17.61
N LEU A 84 30.11 -1.06 18.71
CA LEU A 84 29.29 -0.07 19.41
C LEU A 84 30.14 1.05 20.01
N ILE A 85 31.28 0.75 20.62
CA ILE A 85 32.21 1.77 21.11
C ILE A 85 32.66 2.72 19.99
N ARG A 86 32.96 2.17 18.81
CA ARG A 86 33.47 2.95 17.68
C ARG A 86 32.38 3.77 16.99
N ASN A 87 31.18 3.21 16.87
CA ASN A 87 30.13 3.74 15.99
C ASN A 87 28.91 4.28 16.76
N ARG A 88 28.98 4.42 18.09
CA ARG A 88 27.84 4.82 18.95
C ARG A 88 27.09 6.05 18.44
N ALA A 89 27.84 7.08 18.04
CA ALA A 89 27.30 8.34 17.58
C ALA A 89 26.51 8.23 16.26
N GLU A 90 26.70 7.16 15.48
CA GLU A 90 25.88 6.85 14.31
C GLU A 90 24.77 5.85 14.62
N VAL A 91 25.07 4.82 15.43
CA VAL A 91 24.13 3.73 15.73
C VAL A 91 22.91 4.23 16.49
N GLU A 92 23.08 5.06 17.53
CA GLU A 92 21.95 5.52 18.33
C GLU A 92 20.96 6.38 17.52
N PRO A 93 21.40 7.42 16.77
CA PRO A 93 20.48 8.18 15.91
C PRO A 93 19.87 7.34 14.81
N MET A 94 20.62 6.41 14.21
CA MET A 94 20.10 5.51 13.18
C MET A 94 18.93 4.69 13.73
N LEU A 95 19.12 4.00 14.87
CA LEU A 95 18.08 3.18 15.51
C LEU A 95 16.87 4.00 15.97
N LEU A 96 17.07 5.28 16.33
CA LEU A 96 15.98 6.18 16.70
C LEU A 96 15.19 6.67 15.47
N SER A 97 15.84 6.75 14.31
CA SER A 97 15.23 7.18 13.05
C SER A 97 14.60 6.04 12.24
N GLU A 98 14.84 4.79 12.62
CA GLU A 98 14.21 3.64 12.00
C GLU A 98 12.70 3.69 12.31
N GLY A 99 11.92 4.02 11.28
CA GLY A 99 10.47 4.05 11.40
C GLY A 99 9.90 2.66 11.70
N THR A 100 8.76 2.63 12.36
CA THR A 100 8.08 1.36 12.65
C THR A 100 7.29 0.89 11.44
N VAL A 101 6.98 -0.42 11.37
CA VAL A 101 6.05 -0.96 10.35
C VAL A 101 4.68 -0.30 10.49
N GLU A 102 4.28 0.07 11.71
CA GLU A 102 3.02 0.75 11.99
C GLU A 102 3.00 2.16 11.37
N GLU A 103 4.07 2.95 11.56
CA GLU A 103 4.22 4.26 10.91
C GLU A 103 4.20 4.16 9.38
N TYR A 104 4.80 3.11 8.81
CA TYR A 104 4.73 2.85 7.37
C TYR A 104 3.31 2.54 6.90
N VAL A 105 2.60 1.68 7.63
CA VAL A 105 1.20 1.32 7.33
C VAL A 105 0.29 2.54 7.43
N ASP A 106 0.45 3.36 8.46
CA ASP A 106 -0.31 4.59 8.65
C ASP A 106 -0.06 5.57 7.50
N SER A 107 1.20 5.81 7.14
CA SER A 107 1.55 6.66 6.00
C SER A 107 0.93 6.14 4.69
N MET A 108 0.93 4.83 4.47
CA MET A 108 0.36 4.23 3.27
C MET A 108 -1.18 4.31 3.25
N ASN A 109 -1.82 4.22 4.41
CA ASN A 109 -3.25 4.43 4.57
C ASN A 109 -3.64 5.89 4.30
N GLU A 110 -2.88 6.86 4.80
CA GLU A 110 -3.12 8.29 4.51
C GLU A 110 -3.06 8.58 3.00
N VAL A 111 -2.05 8.04 2.30
CA VAL A 111 -1.94 8.17 0.83
C VAL A 111 -3.15 7.55 0.14
N LYS A 112 -3.58 6.36 0.58
CA LYS A 112 -4.75 5.68 0.03
C LYS A 112 -6.01 6.51 0.23
N GLU A 113 -6.21 7.12 1.39
CA GLU A 113 -7.36 7.97 1.68
C GLU A 113 -7.37 9.24 0.83
N GLN A 114 -6.21 9.88 0.64
CA GLN A 114 -6.07 11.05 -0.23
C GLN A 114 -6.42 10.72 -1.69
N GLU A 115 -5.99 9.56 -2.18
CA GLU A 115 -6.29 9.12 -3.55
C GLU A 115 -7.77 8.78 -3.72
N ILE A 116 -8.39 8.14 -2.72
CA ILE A 116 -9.84 7.90 -2.71
C ILE A 116 -10.61 9.22 -2.80
N GLU A 117 -10.21 10.23 -2.03
CA GLU A 117 -10.87 11.54 -2.03
C GLU A 117 -10.70 12.28 -3.38
N ARG A 118 -9.52 12.17 -4.00
CA ARG A 118 -9.29 12.67 -5.36
C ARG A 118 -10.20 11.99 -6.38
N LEU A 119 -10.25 10.66 -6.36
CA LEU A 119 -11.05 9.87 -7.29
C LEU A 119 -12.54 10.19 -7.13
N LYS A 120 -13.04 10.38 -5.90
CA LYS A 120 -14.43 10.81 -5.67
C LYS A 120 -14.77 12.13 -6.37
N LYS A 121 -13.88 13.12 -6.31
CA LYS A 121 -14.08 14.41 -7.01
C LYS A 121 -14.12 14.23 -8.52
N VAL A 122 -13.19 13.44 -9.07
CA VAL A 122 -13.17 13.13 -10.51
C VAL A 122 -14.45 12.41 -10.94
N VAL A 123 -14.93 11.45 -10.16
CA VAL A 123 -16.19 10.73 -10.41
C VAL A 123 -17.36 11.71 -10.41
N GLN A 124 -17.46 12.57 -9.39
CA GLN A 124 -18.53 13.56 -9.30
C GLN A 124 -18.52 14.54 -10.49
N GLU A 125 -17.36 15.08 -10.85
CA GLU A 125 -17.23 15.99 -12.00
C GLU A 125 -17.66 15.30 -13.30
N LYS A 126 -17.28 14.03 -13.47
CA LYS A 126 -17.65 13.23 -14.65
C LYS A 126 -19.13 12.91 -14.69
N ASP A 127 -19.74 12.61 -13.55
CA ASP A 127 -21.19 12.37 -13.44
C ASP A 127 -21.99 13.64 -13.79
N GLU A 128 -21.53 14.81 -13.33
CA GLU A 128 -22.15 16.10 -13.66
C GLU A 128 -22.00 16.44 -15.16
N GLU A 129 -20.83 16.21 -15.73
CA GLU A 129 -20.56 16.39 -17.16
C GLU A 129 -21.44 15.44 -18.01
N LEU A 130 -21.54 14.17 -17.61
CA LEU A 130 -22.37 13.18 -18.27
C LEU A 130 -23.86 13.54 -18.20
N SER A 131 -24.34 14.05 -17.06
CA SER A 131 -25.72 14.50 -16.90
C SER A 131 -26.07 15.64 -17.86
N LYS A 132 -25.19 16.63 -18.04
CA LYS A 132 -25.40 17.74 -18.98
C LYS A 132 -25.48 17.25 -20.42
N VAL A 133 -24.52 16.42 -20.84
CA VAL A 133 -24.49 15.84 -22.19
C VAL A 133 -25.74 15.01 -22.46
N THR A 134 -26.24 14.28 -21.45
CA THR A 134 -27.48 13.49 -21.58
C THR A 134 -28.68 14.40 -21.80
N GLN A 135 -28.83 15.46 -20.99
CA GLN A 135 -29.93 16.43 -21.14
C GLN A 135 -29.90 17.13 -22.52
N GLU A 136 -28.73 17.60 -22.95
CA GLU A 136 -28.57 18.26 -24.26
C GLU A 136 -28.98 17.34 -25.41
N LYS A 137 -28.57 16.06 -25.35
CA LYS A 137 -28.95 15.06 -26.35
C LYS A 137 -30.45 14.75 -26.34
N ASP A 138 -31.08 14.66 -25.16
CA ASP A 138 -32.52 14.41 -25.05
C ASP A 138 -33.34 15.58 -25.61
N GLU A 139 -32.92 16.82 -25.37
CA GLU A 139 -33.54 18.02 -25.93
C GLU A 139 -33.38 18.10 -27.46
N GLU A 140 -32.21 17.73 -27.98
CA GLU A 140 -31.96 17.68 -29.42
C GLU A 140 -32.75 16.56 -30.10
N LEU A 141 -32.81 15.37 -29.50
CA LEU A 141 -33.62 14.26 -29.99
C LEU A 141 -35.11 14.63 -30.04
N THR A 142 -35.61 15.34 -29.03
CA THR A 142 -36.99 15.84 -28.98
C THR A 142 -37.26 16.82 -30.12
N ARG A 143 -36.35 17.76 -30.37
CA ARG A 143 -36.46 18.72 -31.49
C ARG A 143 -36.50 18.01 -32.85
N ILE A 144 -35.58 17.08 -33.08
CA ILE A 144 -35.52 16.30 -34.33
C ILE A 144 -36.82 15.51 -34.51
N THR A 145 -37.35 14.90 -33.46
CA THR A 145 -38.59 14.11 -33.52
C THR A 145 -39.78 14.97 -33.93
N GLN A 146 -39.95 16.15 -33.32
CA GLN A 146 -41.03 17.09 -33.65
C GLN A 146 -40.96 17.60 -35.09
N GLU A 147 -39.76 17.90 -35.59
CA GLU A 147 -39.55 18.34 -36.97
C GLU A 147 -39.92 17.24 -37.96
N LYS A 148 -39.48 16.00 -37.69
CA LYS A 148 -39.81 14.84 -38.53
C LYS A 148 -41.30 14.52 -38.53
N ASP A 149 -41.96 14.57 -37.38
CA ASP A 149 -43.41 14.34 -37.29
C ASP A 149 -44.20 15.39 -38.09
N SER A 150 -43.78 16.66 -38.02
CA SER A 150 -44.39 17.76 -38.79
C SER A 150 -44.24 17.54 -40.30
N GLU A 151 -43.06 17.13 -40.75
CA GLU A 151 -42.79 16.84 -42.16
C GLU A 151 -43.58 15.61 -42.64
N ILE A 152 -43.68 14.56 -41.83
CA ILE A 152 -44.51 13.37 -42.12
C ILE A 152 -45.98 13.77 -42.27
N ALA A 153 -46.51 14.61 -41.37
CA ALA A 153 -47.90 15.09 -41.45
C ALA A 153 -48.15 15.89 -42.74
N ARG A 154 -47.21 16.76 -43.12
CA ARG A 154 -47.26 17.53 -44.37
C ARG A 154 -47.26 16.63 -45.60
N LEU A 155 -46.36 15.64 -45.65
CA LEU A 155 -46.27 14.70 -46.78
C LEU A 155 -47.54 13.84 -46.91
N LYS A 156 -48.10 13.38 -45.78
CA LYS A 156 -49.38 12.65 -45.77
C LYS A 156 -50.53 13.49 -46.33
N ALA A 157 -50.61 14.77 -45.97
CA ALA A 157 -51.64 15.67 -46.48
C ALA A 157 -51.53 15.90 -48.00
N LEU A 158 -50.31 16.07 -48.52
CA LEU A 158 -50.06 16.22 -49.96
C LEU A 158 -50.42 14.95 -50.76
N LEU A 159 -50.14 13.77 -50.21
CA LEU A 159 -50.56 12.49 -50.80
C LEU A 159 -52.07 12.38 -50.88
N ALA A 160 -52.77 12.65 -49.77
CA ALA A 160 -54.24 12.61 -49.73
C ALA A 160 -54.89 13.61 -50.69
N ALA A 161 -54.29 14.79 -50.90
CA ALA A 161 -54.76 15.77 -51.87
C ALA A 161 -54.57 15.30 -53.34
N LYS A 162 -53.54 14.49 -53.60
CA LYS A 162 -53.27 13.91 -54.93
C LYS A 162 -54.16 12.73 -55.27
N GLU A 163 -54.64 11.97 -54.28
CA GLU A 163 -55.51 10.81 -54.50
C GLU A 163 -56.98 11.20 -54.74
N ASN A 164 -57.37 12.44 -54.39
CA ASN A 164 -58.74 12.96 -54.53
C ASN A 164 -58.97 13.84 -55.77
N ASN A 165 -58.03 13.85 -56.72
CA ASN A 165 -58.05 14.65 -57.95
C ASN A 165 -57.69 13.77 -59.15
#